data_AF-A0A5C3PVN0-F1
#
_entry.id   AF-A0A5C3PVN0-F1
#
_cell.length_a   1.000
_cell.length_b   1.000
_cell.length_c   1.000
_cell.angle_alpha   90.00
_cell.angle_beta   90.00
_cell.angle_gamma   90.00
#
_symmetry.space_group_name_H-M   'P 1'
#
loop_
_entity.id
_entity.type
_entity.pdbx_description
1 polymer ?
#
loop_
_entity_poly.entity_id
_entity_poly.type
_entity_poly.pdbx_seq_one_letter_code
_entity_poly.pdbx_strand_id
1 'polypeptide(L)'
;MDKRMSAESFMGVGGGSITAESARNLRIGEDLCRKRKPNEAAPYLLKALEDPNNIDAIIQMAFLMSTINEGLELLEEGVARGRRHLIRQFGPDCFEDDRAGSRVGQFWGLLETRPYMRVLQAIVRLAFEVKDYQKAANTIIEMLRLCPGDNMGQRFWLGSVLLQAGRTADALSFAQVWLNLPRDVDWPPRGGCTFEPPSKTPLSAAASEEHKYSPCSLLYTAALASYKLWGDCDVSRQYLSVAAKANPHILVRILAKVEQPKTLNNLPRAPNGPEEAHDYLWLTQNLWMASDVWEWVNNDAGAKSHILKTCSREGCHTREVRAAEFKRCGGCKEVVYCGAACQKEDWQAHKKSCKEHQKQKEFMRAMMAGRSMPRSGSGDGPIVASTDFTPNGIATTFH
;
A
#
# COMPACT_ATOMS: atom_id res chain seq x y z
N MET A 1 -10.03 -2.73 -6.03
CA MET A 1 -11.42 -2.52 -5.53
C MET A 1 -12.27 -3.67 -6.05
N ASP A 2 -12.87 -4.46 -5.16
CA ASP A 2 -13.72 -5.58 -5.60
C ASP A 2 -15.14 -5.07 -5.92
N LYS A 3 -15.45 -4.98 -7.21
CA LYS A 3 -16.76 -4.54 -7.72
C LYS A 3 -17.89 -5.47 -7.26
N ARG A 4 -17.58 -6.73 -6.92
CA ARG A 4 -18.55 -7.79 -6.61
C ARG A 4 -19.14 -7.68 -5.20
N MET A 5 -18.48 -6.97 -4.29
CA MET A 5 -18.89 -6.83 -2.88
C MET A 5 -19.18 -5.37 -2.48
N SER A 6 -19.34 -4.46 -3.45
CA SER A 6 -19.52 -3.02 -3.21
C SER A 6 -20.89 -2.52 -3.68
N ALA A 7 -21.25 -1.27 -3.40
CA ALA A 7 -22.49 -0.65 -3.90
C ALA A 7 -22.68 -0.77 -5.44
N GLU A 8 -21.60 -0.93 -6.21
CA GLU A 8 -21.67 -1.20 -7.66
C GLU A 8 -22.26 -2.59 -8.01
N SER A 9 -22.31 -3.53 -7.07
CA SER A 9 -22.99 -4.83 -7.27
C SER A 9 -24.51 -4.70 -7.30
N PHE A 10 -25.06 -3.73 -6.53
CA PHE A 10 -26.49 -3.46 -6.43
C PHE A 10 -26.95 -2.42 -7.45
N MET A 11 -26.18 -1.33 -7.63
CA MET A 11 -26.54 -0.19 -8.49
C MET A 11 -26.06 -0.35 -9.94
N GLY A 12 -25.29 -1.39 -10.24
CA GLY A 12 -24.62 -1.59 -11.53
C GLY A 12 -23.22 -0.96 -11.58
N VAL A 13 -22.35 -1.57 -12.40
CA VAL A 13 -20.96 -1.10 -12.60
C VAL A 13 -20.96 0.35 -13.07
N GLY A 14 -20.15 1.21 -12.43
CA GLY A 14 -20.09 2.62 -12.76
C GLY A 14 -21.41 3.37 -12.56
N GLY A 15 -22.26 2.92 -11.63
CA GLY A 15 -23.58 3.52 -11.35
C GLY A 15 -24.64 3.22 -12.41
N GLY A 16 -24.50 2.12 -13.16
CA GLY A 16 -25.45 1.74 -14.20
C GLY A 16 -25.21 2.42 -15.56
N SER A 17 -24.05 3.05 -15.74
CA SER A 17 -23.66 3.77 -16.96
C SER A 17 -23.31 2.88 -18.16
N ILE A 18 -23.26 1.55 -17.96
CA ILE A 18 -22.94 0.57 -19.00
C ILE A 18 -24.07 -0.46 -19.17
N THR A 19 -24.17 -0.99 -20.37
CA THR A 19 -25.12 -2.05 -20.73
C THR A 19 -24.88 -3.34 -19.95
N ALA A 20 -25.96 -4.10 -19.69
CA ALA A 20 -25.88 -5.38 -19.00
C ALA A 20 -24.99 -6.40 -19.77
N GLU A 21 -24.98 -6.33 -21.10
CA GLU A 21 -24.11 -7.16 -21.94
C GLU A 21 -22.64 -6.80 -21.75
N SER A 22 -22.28 -5.51 -21.84
CA SER A 22 -20.91 -5.05 -21.61
C SER A 22 -20.42 -5.42 -20.20
N ALA A 23 -21.28 -5.25 -19.17
CA ALA A 23 -20.98 -5.65 -17.80
C ALA A 23 -20.78 -7.17 -17.63
N ARG A 24 -21.51 -8.01 -18.38
CA ARG A 24 -21.29 -9.47 -18.38
C ARG A 24 -19.95 -9.83 -19.02
N ASN A 25 -19.67 -9.27 -20.20
CA ASN A 25 -18.44 -9.52 -20.93
C ASN A 25 -17.19 -9.07 -20.13
N LEU A 26 -17.24 -7.90 -19.48
CA LEU A 26 -16.18 -7.44 -18.58
C LEU A 26 -15.94 -8.44 -17.44
N ARG A 27 -17.00 -8.92 -16.77
CA ARG A 27 -16.87 -9.87 -15.66
C ARG A 27 -16.23 -11.18 -16.08
N ILE A 28 -16.54 -11.68 -17.28
CA ILE A 28 -15.93 -12.89 -17.85
C ILE A 28 -14.46 -12.65 -18.16
N GLY A 29 -14.14 -11.53 -18.84
CA GLY A 29 -12.77 -11.14 -19.14
C GLY A 29 -11.90 -11.03 -17.89
N GLU A 30 -12.36 -10.31 -16.86
CA GLU A 30 -11.66 -10.18 -15.58
C GLU A 30 -11.43 -11.54 -14.88
N ASP A 31 -12.39 -12.47 -14.99
CA ASP A 31 -12.27 -13.81 -14.40
C ASP A 31 -11.22 -14.67 -15.11
N LEU A 32 -11.19 -14.61 -16.44
CA LEU A 32 -10.17 -15.28 -17.26
C LEU A 32 -8.78 -14.69 -17.03
N CYS A 33 -8.66 -13.37 -16.89
CA CYS A 33 -7.41 -12.71 -16.49
C CYS A 33 -6.93 -13.20 -15.11
N ARG A 34 -7.83 -13.29 -14.11
CA ARG A 34 -7.50 -13.85 -12.79
C ARG A 34 -7.02 -15.31 -12.86
N LYS A 35 -7.56 -16.08 -13.80
CA LYS A 35 -7.14 -17.45 -14.11
C LYS A 35 -5.89 -17.54 -15.00
N ARG A 36 -5.24 -16.40 -15.30
CA ARG A 36 -4.06 -16.29 -16.17
C ARG A 36 -4.29 -16.80 -17.60
N LYS A 37 -5.47 -16.54 -18.15
CA LYS A 37 -5.89 -16.90 -19.51
C LYS A 37 -6.14 -15.65 -20.36
N PRO A 38 -5.11 -14.84 -20.67
CA PRO A 38 -5.28 -13.54 -21.33
C PRO A 38 -5.85 -13.66 -22.76
N ASN A 39 -5.42 -14.69 -23.51
CA ASN A 39 -5.89 -14.92 -24.89
C ASN A 39 -7.39 -15.29 -24.94
N GLU A 40 -7.87 -16.04 -23.94
CA GLU A 40 -9.30 -16.34 -23.80
C GLU A 40 -10.09 -15.12 -23.32
N ALA A 41 -9.46 -14.22 -22.55
CA ALA A 41 -10.11 -13.01 -22.02
C ALA A 41 -10.33 -11.95 -23.10
N ALA A 42 -9.37 -11.78 -24.03
CA ALA A 42 -9.36 -10.69 -24.99
C ALA A 42 -10.65 -10.54 -25.83
N PRO A 43 -11.26 -11.61 -26.38
CA PRO A 43 -12.52 -11.49 -27.13
C PRO A 43 -13.68 -10.94 -26.29
N TYR A 44 -13.76 -11.29 -25.00
CA TYR A 44 -14.79 -10.76 -24.10
C TYR A 44 -14.52 -9.30 -23.77
N LEU A 45 -13.26 -8.92 -23.55
CA LEU A 45 -12.91 -7.52 -23.30
C LEU A 45 -13.16 -6.63 -24.52
N LEU A 46 -12.88 -7.11 -25.74
CA LEU A 46 -13.22 -6.41 -26.98
C LEU A 46 -14.73 -6.17 -27.10
N LYS A 47 -15.56 -7.19 -26.84
CA LYS A 47 -17.02 -7.04 -26.79
C LYS A 47 -17.48 -6.07 -25.71
N ALA A 48 -16.81 -6.03 -24.56
CA ALA A 48 -17.13 -5.08 -23.50
C ALA A 48 -16.84 -3.62 -23.93
N LEU A 49 -15.79 -3.41 -24.73
CA LEU A 49 -15.38 -2.10 -25.25
C LEU A 49 -16.29 -1.54 -26.35
N GLU A 50 -17.19 -2.34 -26.92
CA GLU A 50 -18.24 -1.86 -27.84
C GLU A 50 -19.16 -0.84 -27.15
N ASP A 51 -19.31 -0.94 -25.82
CA ASP A 51 -19.94 0.08 -24.99
C ASP A 51 -18.93 1.19 -24.67
N PRO A 52 -19.10 2.42 -25.21
CA PRO A 52 -18.11 3.49 -25.09
C PRO A 52 -17.96 4.00 -23.64
N ASN A 53 -18.91 3.71 -22.75
CA ASN A 53 -18.84 4.10 -21.34
C ASN A 53 -18.08 3.07 -20.49
N ASN A 54 -17.78 1.87 -21.01
CA ASN A 54 -17.07 0.84 -20.26
C ASN A 54 -15.55 1.05 -20.25
N ILE A 55 -15.11 2.11 -19.59
CA ILE A 55 -13.68 2.42 -19.40
C ILE A 55 -12.99 1.49 -18.39
N ASP A 56 -13.73 0.65 -17.67
CA ASP A 56 -13.14 -0.43 -16.86
C ASP A 56 -12.58 -1.55 -17.75
N ALA A 57 -13.20 -1.82 -18.91
CA ALA A 57 -12.65 -2.77 -19.88
C ALA A 57 -11.34 -2.28 -20.49
N ILE A 58 -11.19 -0.96 -20.65
CA ILE A 58 -9.94 -0.31 -21.08
C ILE A 58 -8.79 -0.67 -20.11
N ILE A 59 -9.06 -0.65 -18.80
CA ILE A 59 -8.05 -1.00 -17.79
C ILE A 59 -7.54 -2.43 -18.02
N GLN A 60 -8.45 -3.40 -18.14
CA GLN A 60 -8.04 -4.79 -18.34
C GLN A 60 -7.27 -4.97 -19.65
N MET A 61 -7.75 -4.35 -20.73
CA MET A 61 -7.07 -4.42 -22.02
C MET A 61 -5.67 -3.80 -21.98
N ALA A 62 -5.49 -2.68 -21.26
CA ALA A 62 -4.19 -2.03 -21.11
C ALA A 62 -3.13 -2.96 -20.49
N PHE A 63 -3.52 -3.80 -19.53
CA PHE A 63 -2.62 -4.81 -18.94
C PHE A 63 -2.38 -6.04 -19.84
N LEU A 64 -3.14 -6.20 -20.92
CA LEU A 64 -2.97 -7.25 -21.92
C LEU A 64 -2.19 -6.79 -23.16
N MET A 65 -1.89 -5.49 -23.26
CA MET A 65 -1.11 -4.95 -24.39
C MET A 65 0.29 -5.56 -24.46
N SER A 66 0.87 -5.56 -25.66
CA SER A 66 2.18 -6.17 -25.91
C SER A 66 3.30 -5.40 -25.20
N THR A 67 3.11 -4.09 -25.03
CA THR A 67 4.02 -3.22 -24.29
C THR A 67 3.27 -2.38 -23.24
N ILE A 68 3.98 -1.96 -22.19
CA ILE A 68 3.41 -1.09 -21.16
C ILE A 68 3.05 0.30 -21.74
N ASN A 69 3.81 0.78 -22.72
CA ASN A 69 3.55 2.08 -23.36
C ASN A 69 2.23 2.08 -24.13
N GLU A 70 1.96 1.04 -24.92
CA GLU A 70 0.64 0.88 -25.57
C GLU A 70 -0.49 0.80 -24.53
N GLY A 71 -0.25 0.12 -23.41
CA GLY A 71 -1.19 0.09 -22.28
C GLY A 71 -1.45 1.49 -21.72
N LEU A 72 -0.42 2.32 -21.56
CA LEU A 72 -0.55 3.71 -21.10
C LEU A 72 -1.34 4.58 -22.08
N GLU A 73 -1.04 4.51 -23.38
CA GLU A 73 -1.78 5.22 -24.42
C GLU A 73 -3.28 4.86 -24.39
N LEU A 74 -3.58 3.57 -24.21
CA LEU A 74 -4.96 3.10 -24.11
C LEU A 74 -5.65 3.63 -22.84
N LEU A 75 -4.95 3.71 -21.71
CA LEU A 75 -5.48 4.30 -20.48
C LEU A 75 -5.71 5.81 -20.61
N GLU A 76 -4.86 6.53 -21.33
CA GLU A 76 -5.03 7.97 -21.61
C GLU A 76 -6.28 8.24 -22.45
N GLU A 77 -6.56 7.40 -23.44
CA GLU A 77 -7.86 7.43 -24.14
C GLU A 77 -9.01 7.11 -23.18
N GLY A 78 -8.82 6.17 -22.24
CA GLY A 78 -9.76 5.90 -21.15
C GLY A 78 -10.06 7.12 -20.27
N VAL A 79 -9.04 7.92 -19.92
CA VAL A 79 -9.19 9.20 -19.21
C VAL A 79 -10.00 10.17 -20.06
N ALA A 80 -9.66 10.33 -21.33
CA ALA A 80 -10.36 11.23 -22.23
C ALA A 80 -11.86 10.85 -22.37
N ARG A 81 -12.18 9.56 -22.53
CA ARG A 81 -13.55 9.04 -22.54
C ARG A 81 -14.28 9.31 -21.23
N GLY A 82 -13.64 8.97 -20.11
CA GLY A 82 -14.20 9.16 -18.78
C GLY A 82 -14.50 10.64 -18.48
N ARG A 83 -13.59 11.56 -18.82
CA ARG A 83 -13.84 13.01 -18.66
C ARG A 83 -15.02 13.47 -19.51
N ARG A 84 -15.10 13.06 -20.78
CA ARG A 84 -16.24 13.41 -21.66
C ARG A 84 -17.56 12.88 -21.10
N HIS A 85 -17.57 11.65 -20.59
CA HIS A 85 -18.76 11.05 -19.96
C HIS A 85 -19.19 11.84 -18.72
N LEU A 86 -18.27 12.11 -17.80
CA LEU A 86 -18.54 12.83 -16.56
C LEU A 86 -18.97 14.28 -16.78
N ILE A 87 -18.42 14.95 -17.79
CA ILE A 87 -18.86 16.30 -18.19
C ILE A 87 -20.29 16.28 -18.72
N ARG A 88 -20.66 15.27 -19.54
CA ARG A 88 -22.05 15.13 -20.01
C ARG A 88 -23.02 14.85 -18.87
N GLN A 89 -22.57 14.07 -17.88
CA GLN A 89 -23.41 13.66 -16.77
C GLN A 89 -23.59 14.76 -15.70
N PHE A 90 -22.51 15.44 -15.33
CA PHE A 90 -22.49 16.37 -14.19
C PHE A 90 -22.33 17.83 -14.59
N GLY A 91 -22.14 18.12 -15.88
CA GLY A 91 -21.89 19.46 -16.41
C GLY A 91 -20.41 19.77 -16.63
N PRO A 92 -20.10 20.86 -17.36
CA PRO A 92 -18.72 21.22 -17.74
C PRO A 92 -17.81 21.54 -16.55
N ASP A 93 -18.37 22.04 -15.46
CA ASP A 93 -17.62 22.49 -14.28
C ASP A 93 -17.33 21.36 -13.27
N CYS A 94 -17.66 20.10 -13.58
CA CYS A 94 -17.59 19.01 -12.59
C CYS A 94 -16.18 18.69 -12.09
N PHE A 95 -15.15 19.11 -12.83
CA PHE A 95 -13.73 18.96 -12.46
C PHE A 95 -13.09 20.22 -11.87
N GLU A 96 -13.81 21.33 -11.77
CA GLU A 96 -13.29 22.63 -11.30
C GLU A 96 -13.38 22.73 -9.77
N ASP A 97 -12.40 23.32 -9.08
CA ASP A 97 -12.36 23.31 -7.60
C ASP A 97 -13.43 24.23 -6.95
N ASP A 98 -13.73 25.39 -7.55
CA ASP A 98 -14.51 26.47 -6.92
C ASP A 98 -15.75 26.89 -7.73
N ARG A 99 -16.40 25.92 -8.39
CA ARG A 99 -17.62 26.16 -9.18
C ARG A 99 -18.83 25.47 -8.55
N ALA A 100 -20.02 26.07 -8.70
CA ALA A 100 -21.26 25.48 -8.20
C ALA A 100 -21.55 24.07 -8.79
N GLY A 101 -21.08 23.81 -10.02
CA GLY A 101 -21.15 22.51 -10.68
C GLY A 101 -20.07 21.50 -10.27
N SER A 102 -19.13 21.87 -9.39
CA SER A 102 -18.01 21.02 -8.99
C SER A 102 -18.46 19.70 -8.39
N ARG A 103 -17.70 18.65 -8.68
CA ARG A 103 -17.75 17.36 -7.98
C ARG A 103 -16.41 17.04 -7.33
N VAL A 104 -15.43 17.94 -7.39
CA VAL A 104 -14.12 17.75 -6.79
C VAL A 104 -14.27 17.53 -5.28
N GLY A 105 -13.50 16.61 -4.72
CA GLY A 105 -13.67 16.19 -3.33
C GLY A 105 -14.72 15.09 -3.12
N GLN A 106 -15.65 14.91 -4.06
CA GLN A 106 -16.83 14.06 -3.89
C GLN A 106 -16.78 12.77 -4.73
N PHE A 107 -15.72 12.54 -5.50
CA PHE A 107 -15.67 11.41 -6.46
C PHE A 107 -15.86 10.06 -5.78
N TRP A 108 -15.48 9.89 -4.51
CA TRP A 108 -15.72 8.62 -3.82
C TRP A 108 -17.22 8.30 -3.64
N GLY A 109 -18.01 9.32 -3.31
CA GLY A 109 -19.45 9.20 -3.07
C GLY A 109 -20.27 9.01 -4.34
N LEU A 110 -19.73 9.38 -5.50
CA LEU A 110 -20.40 9.33 -6.80
C LEU A 110 -19.97 8.08 -7.56
N LEU A 111 -20.87 7.10 -7.69
CA LEU A 111 -20.58 5.79 -8.29
C LEU A 111 -20.07 5.92 -9.74
N GLU A 112 -20.58 6.90 -10.47
CA GLU A 112 -20.30 7.12 -11.88
C GLU A 112 -18.88 7.64 -12.14
N THR A 113 -18.27 8.25 -11.12
CA THR A 113 -16.87 8.70 -11.20
C THR A 113 -15.85 7.59 -10.87
N ARG A 114 -16.29 6.46 -10.29
CA ARG A 114 -15.39 5.39 -9.84
C ARG A 114 -14.63 4.71 -10.98
N PRO A 115 -15.23 4.41 -12.15
CA PRO A 115 -14.47 3.89 -13.29
C PRO A 115 -13.34 4.85 -13.70
N TYR A 116 -13.60 6.16 -13.72
CA TYR A 116 -12.59 7.17 -14.06
C TYR A 116 -11.43 7.15 -13.06
N MET A 117 -11.73 7.11 -11.76
CA MET A 117 -10.71 7.02 -10.71
C MET A 117 -9.88 5.73 -10.80
N ARG A 118 -10.49 4.60 -11.20
CA ARG A 118 -9.77 3.33 -11.45
C ARG A 118 -8.84 3.41 -12.65
N VAL A 119 -9.22 4.11 -13.72
CA VAL A 119 -8.33 4.36 -14.86
C VAL A 119 -7.12 5.17 -14.42
N LEU A 120 -7.30 6.23 -13.62
CA LEU A 120 -6.18 7.00 -13.07
C LEU A 120 -5.26 6.11 -12.22
N GLN A 121 -5.81 5.27 -11.35
CA GLN A 121 -5.00 4.33 -10.56
C GLN A 121 -4.19 3.36 -11.44
N ALA A 122 -4.76 2.90 -12.56
CA ALA A 122 -4.03 2.05 -13.51
C ALA A 122 -2.88 2.81 -14.19
N ILE A 123 -3.07 4.10 -14.53
CA ILE A 123 -2.01 4.96 -15.07
C ILE A 123 -0.88 5.10 -14.05
N VAL A 124 -1.19 5.37 -12.77
CA VAL A 124 -0.17 5.45 -11.71
C VAL A 124 0.70 4.20 -11.71
N ARG A 125 0.09 3.02 -11.80
CA ARG A 125 0.82 1.76 -11.81
C ARG A 125 1.72 1.63 -13.05
N LEU A 126 1.17 1.78 -14.25
CA LEU A 126 1.95 1.57 -15.47
C LEU A 126 3.02 2.65 -15.67
N ALA A 127 2.73 3.91 -15.35
CA ALA A 127 3.68 5.01 -15.42
C ALA A 127 4.87 4.77 -14.49
N PHE A 128 4.63 4.25 -13.29
CA PHE A 128 5.71 3.89 -12.37
C PHE A 128 6.60 2.77 -12.92
N GLU A 129 6.01 1.73 -13.53
CA GLU A 129 6.76 0.58 -14.10
C GLU A 129 7.69 1.02 -15.26
N VAL A 130 7.26 1.98 -16.09
CA VAL A 130 8.10 2.58 -17.15
C VAL A 130 9.00 3.72 -16.64
N LYS A 131 9.01 3.96 -15.32
CA LYS A 131 9.81 5.01 -14.66
C LYS A 131 9.44 6.44 -15.05
N ASP A 132 8.22 6.66 -15.58
CA ASP A 132 7.64 7.98 -15.72
C ASP A 132 7.06 8.44 -14.38
N TYR A 133 7.96 8.74 -13.44
CA TYR A 133 7.61 9.11 -12.08
C TYR A 133 6.86 10.45 -12.00
N GLN A 134 7.09 11.34 -12.97
CA GLN A 134 6.36 12.62 -13.04
C GLN A 134 4.89 12.39 -13.39
N LYS A 135 4.61 11.56 -14.41
CA LYS A 135 3.23 11.18 -14.72
C LYS A 135 2.57 10.47 -13.55
N ALA A 136 3.24 9.49 -12.95
CA ALA A 136 2.71 8.79 -11.77
C ALA A 136 2.38 9.76 -10.61
N ALA A 137 3.28 10.71 -10.29
CA ALA A 137 3.05 11.70 -9.24
C ALA A 137 1.86 12.61 -9.58
N ASN A 138 1.82 13.17 -10.78
CA ASN A 138 0.77 14.08 -11.20
C ASN A 138 -0.60 13.40 -11.26
N THR A 139 -0.66 12.13 -11.66
CA THR A 139 -1.89 11.34 -11.62
C THR A 139 -2.35 11.10 -10.18
N ILE A 140 -1.45 10.76 -9.24
CA ILE A 140 -1.83 10.62 -7.82
C ILE A 140 -2.32 11.97 -7.25
N ILE A 141 -1.65 13.08 -7.57
CA ILE A 141 -2.05 14.43 -7.13
C ILE A 141 -3.46 14.75 -7.61
N GLU A 142 -3.79 14.46 -8.87
CA GLU A 142 -5.15 14.62 -9.39
C GLU A 142 -6.14 13.70 -8.66
N MET A 143 -5.78 12.44 -8.40
CA MET A 143 -6.64 11.54 -7.64
C MET A 143 -6.93 12.06 -6.23
N LEU A 144 -5.94 12.61 -5.54
CA LEU A 144 -6.08 13.19 -4.20
C LEU A 144 -6.83 14.53 -4.21
N ARG A 145 -6.78 15.28 -5.31
CA ARG A 145 -7.63 16.45 -5.50
C ARG A 145 -9.10 16.03 -5.64
N LEU A 146 -9.38 15.04 -6.49
CA LEU A 146 -10.73 14.54 -6.76
C LEU A 146 -11.33 13.76 -5.59
N CYS A 147 -10.48 13.06 -4.83
CA CYS A 147 -10.83 12.25 -3.66
C CYS A 147 -9.80 12.47 -2.51
N PRO A 148 -9.92 13.58 -1.75
CA PRO A 148 -9.01 13.93 -0.65
C PRO A 148 -9.02 12.94 0.51
N GLY A 149 -10.14 12.25 0.74
CA GLY A 149 -10.25 11.16 1.73
C GLY A 149 -9.44 9.91 1.34
N ASP A 150 -8.83 9.89 0.16
CA ASP A 150 -7.92 8.85 -0.32
C ASP A 150 -8.47 7.43 -0.15
N ASN A 151 -9.72 7.23 -0.56
CA ASN A 151 -10.40 5.93 -0.49
C ASN A 151 -9.73 4.87 -1.39
N MET A 152 -8.80 5.28 -2.26
CA MET A 152 -8.01 4.41 -3.13
C MET A 152 -6.56 4.19 -2.65
N GLY A 153 -6.20 4.73 -1.48
CA GLY A 153 -4.91 4.47 -0.82
C GLY A 153 -3.68 4.99 -1.58
N GLN A 154 -3.83 6.01 -2.42
CA GLN A 154 -2.73 6.60 -3.17
C GLN A 154 -1.82 7.47 -2.30
N ARG A 155 -2.25 7.92 -1.11
CA ARG A 155 -1.38 8.68 -0.18
C ARG A 155 -0.14 7.90 0.21
N PHE A 156 -0.25 6.57 0.29
CA PHE A 156 0.85 5.70 0.68
C PHE A 156 1.91 5.53 -0.41
N TRP A 157 1.61 5.93 -1.65
CA TRP A 157 2.54 5.91 -2.78
C TRP A 157 3.14 7.29 -3.05
N LEU A 158 2.36 8.36 -2.93
CA LEU A 158 2.73 9.69 -3.43
C LEU A 158 4.11 10.16 -2.95
N GLY A 159 4.40 10.04 -1.64
CA GLY A 159 5.69 10.46 -1.09
C GLY A 159 6.89 9.77 -1.77
N SER A 160 6.81 8.45 -1.94
CA SER A 160 7.81 7.66 -2.66
C SER A 160 7.94 8.06 -4.13
N VAL A 161 6.81 8.29 -4.81
CA VAL A 161 6.79 8.65 -6.23
C VAL A 161 7.34 10.06 -6.45
N LEU A 162 7.02 11.03 -5.57
CA LEU A 162 7.60 12.38 -5.60
C LEU A 162 9.12 12.35 -5.42
N LEU A 163 9.62 11.52 -4.49
CA LEU A 163 11.05 11.33 -4.29
C LEU A 163 11.75 10.76 -5.53
N GLN A 164 11.14 9.76 -6.20
CA GLN A 164 11.66 9.21 -7.46
C GLN A 164 11.62 10.24 -8.59
N ALA A 165 10.61 11.11 -8.60
CA ALA A 165 10.48 12.21 -9.56
C ALA A 165 11.42 13.40 -9.26
N GLY A 166 12.22 13.35 -8.19
CA GLY A 166 13.12 14.44 -7.78
C GLY A 166 12.42 15.60 -7.06
N ARG A 167 11.10 15.51 -6.83
CA ARG A 167 10.28 16.53 -6.14
C ARG A 167 10.41 16.37 -4.62
N THR A 168 11.63 16.53 -4.12
CA THR A 168 11.99 16.20 -2.74
C THR A 168 11.33 17.14 -1.72
N ALA A 169 11.24 18.44 -2.02
CA ALA A 169 10.54 19.41 -1.17
C ALA A 169 9.05 19.08 -1.03
N ASP A 170 8.39 18.77 -2.15
CA ASP A 170 6.99 18.39 -2.21
C ASP A 170 6.72 17.10 -1.43
N ALA A 171 7.62 16.11 -1.53
CA ALA A 171 7.52 14.87 -0.78
C ALA A 171 7.57 15.11 0.74
N LEU A 172 8.47 15.99 1.19
CA LEU A 172 8.56 16.34 2.61
C LEU A 172 7.33 17.12 3.07
N SER A 173 6.90 18.12 2.30
CA SER A 173 5.70 18.91 2.56
C SER A 173 4.47 18.01 2.71
N PHE A 174 4.25 17.13 1.74
CA PHE A 174 3.16 16.17 1.75
C PHE A 174 3.18 15.27 2.99
N ALA A 175 4.33 14.71 3.32
CA ALA A 175 4.48 13.86 4.50
C ALA A 175 4.19 14.64 5.79
N GLN A 176 4.70 15.87 5.92
CA GLN A 176 4.48 16.71 7.09
C GLN A 176 3.02 17.11 7.26
N VAL A 177 2.31 17.44 6.18
CA VAL A 177 0.89 17.79 6.25
C VAL A 177 0.05 16.63 6.78
N TRP A 178 0.27 15.42 6.29
CA TRP A 178 -0.48 14.25 6.75
C TRP A 178 -0.07 13.77 8.14
N LEU A 179 1.21 13.91 8.52
CA LEU A 179 1.67 13.56 9.86
C LEU A 179 1.10 14.53 10.91
N ASN A 180 1.04 15.82 10.60
CA ASN A 180 0.58 16.86 11.53
C ASN A 180 -0.90 17.23 11.34
N LEU A 181 -1.70 16.36 10.72
CA LEU A 181 -3.11 16.64 10.49
C LEU A 181 -3.85 16.75 11.85
N PRO A 182 -4.58 17.84 12.13
CA PRO A 182 -5.36 17.97 13.34
C PRO A 182 -6.40 16.87 13.48
N ARG A 183 -6.70 16.43 14.71
CA ARG A 183 -7.59 15.28 14.97
C ARG A 183 -9.04 15.51 14.53
N ASP A 184 -9.45 16.76 14.42
CA ASP A 184 -10.78 17.21 14.00
C ASP A 184 -10.89 17.39 12.47
N VAL A 185 -9.80 17.17 11.72
CA VAL A 185 -9.76 17.29 10.27
C VAL A 185 -9.61 15.91 9.64
N ASP A 186 -10.60 15.50 8.84
CA ASP A 186 -10.59 14.18 8.20
C ASP A 186 -9.47 14.04 7.13
N TRP A 187 -9.22 15.13 6.39
CA TRP A 187 -8.16 15.19 5.37
C TRP A 187 -7.73 16.64 5.08
N PRO A 188 -6.46 16.86 4.70
CA PRO A 188 -5.96 18.18 4.33
C PRO A 188 -6.54 18.67 2.99
N PRO A 189 -6.52 20.00 2.74
CA PRO A 189 -6.93 20.57 1.45
C PRO A 189 -6.21 19.91 0.27
N ARG A 190 -6.94 19.62 -0.81
CA ARG A 190 -6.44 18.92 -2.01
C ARG A 190 -5.70 17.61 -1.69
N GLY A 191 -6.11 16.92 -0.61
CA GLY A 191 -5.45 15.71 -0.13
C GLY A 191 -3.98 15.92 0.26
N GLY A 192 -3.59 17.14 0.64
CA GLY A 192 -2.24 17.48 1.10
C GLY A 192 -1.28 17.86 -0.02
N CYS A 193 -1.79 18.08 -1.23
CA CYS A 193 -1.00 18.36 -2.43
C CYS A 193 -0.87 19.86 -2.75
N THR A 194 -0.99 20.74 -1.75
CA THR A 194 -0.70 22.18 -1.93
C THR A 194 0.81 22.46 -1.99
N PHE A 195 1.62 21.58 -1.38
CA PHE A 195 3.08 21.62 -1.39
C PHE A 195 3.69 22.92 -0.84
N GLU A 196 3.15 23.40 0.28
CA GLU A 196 3.76 24.51 1.02
C GLU A 196 5.22 24.20 1.42
N PRO A 197 6.10 25.20 1.55
CA PRO A 197 7.50 24.96 1.92
C PRO A 197 7.63 24.11 3.20
N PRO A 198 8.43 23.03 3.18
CA PRO A 198 8.53 22.12 4.32
C PRO A 198 9.19 22.79 5.52
N SER A 199 8.72 22.43 6.72
CA SER A 199 9.18 23.00 7.98
C SER A 199 10.42 22.29 8.52
N LYS A 200 11.42 23.06 8.95
CA LYS A 200 12.60 22.59 9.68
C LYS A 200 12.39 22.48 11.19
N THR A 201 11.17 22.68 11.69
CA THR A 201 10.89 22.59 13.12
C THR A 201 11.04 21.13 13.58
N PRO A 202 11.91 20.84 14.57
CA PRO A 202 12.02 19.50 15.14
C PRO A 202 10.71 19.03 15.77
N LEU A 203 10.47 17.71 15.71
CA LEU A 203 9.37 17.07 16.39
C LEU A 203 9.53 17.23 17.91
N SER A 204 8.44 17.54 18.59
CA SER A 204 8.40 17.45 20.06
C SER A 204 8.48 15.99 20.50
N ALA A 205 8.84 15.75 21.76
CA ALA A 205 8.83 14.41 22.34
C ALA A 205 7.42 13.77 22.29
N ALA A 206 6.37 14.58 22.51
CA ALA A 206 4.99 14.12 22.43
C ALA A 206 4.60 13.72 20.99
N ALA A 207 4.95 14.55 20.00
CA ALA A 207 4.70 14.25 18.59
C ALA A 207 5.44 12.97 18.15
N SER A 208 6.70 12.82 18.57
CA SER A 208 7.50 11.62 18.28
C SER A 208 6.85 10.33 18.82
N GLU A 209 6.20 10.41 19.99
CA GLU A 209 5.52 9.26 20.58
C GLU A 209 4.16 8.97 19.93
N GLU A 210 3.42 10.01 19.53
CA GLU A 210 2.14 9.87 18.81
C GLU A 210 2.34 9.25 17.42
N HIS A 211 3.40 9.65 16.73
CA HIS A 211 3.71 9.18 15.38
C HIS A 211 4.11 7.71 15.28
N LYS A 212 4.27 6.97 16.39
CA LYS A 212 4.58 5.53 16.34
C LYS A 212 3.49 4.69 15.64
N TYR A 213 2.26 5.21 15.57
CA TYR A 213 1.14 4.59 14.87
C TYR A 213 0.88 5.20 13.48
N SER A 214 1.62 6.24 13.10
CA SER A 214 1.47 6.85 11.78
C SER A 214 1.93 5.88 10.67
N PRO A 215 1.39 6.03 9.44
CA PRO A 215 1.77 5.18 8.32
C PRO A 215 3.27 5.25 8.04
N CYS A 216 3.94 4.10 7.96
CA CYS A 216 5.39 4.04 7.77
C CYS A 216 5.83 4.70 6.47
N SER A 217 5.02 4.64 5.41
CA SER A 217 5.33 5.27 4.12
C SER A 217 5.52 6.79 4.25
N LEU A 218 4.72 7.47 5.08
CA LEU A 218 4.85 8.91 5.33
C LEU A 218 6.08 9.20 6.19
N LEU A 219 6.32 8.43 7.26
CA LEU A 219 7.47 8.60 8.15
C LEU A 219 8.80 8.43 7.42
N TYR A 220 8.93 7.36 6.62
CA TYR A 220 10.12 7.13 5.82
C TYR A 220 10.27 8.13 4.66
N THR A 221 9.16 8.61 4.08
CA THR A 221 9.21 9.74 3.14
C THR A 221 9.79 10.98 3.81
N ALA A 222 9.28 11.36 4.99
CA ALA A 222 9.76 12.52 5.72
C ALA A 222 11.24 12.39 6.10
N ALA A 223 11.67 11.21 6.56
CA ALA A 223 13.07 10.93 6.90
C ALA A 223 14.00 11.08 5.69
N LEU A 224 13.69 10.42 4.57
CA LEU A 224 14.52 10.49 3.36
C LEU A 224 14.50 11.87 2.72
N ALA A 225 13.34 12.52 2.65
CA ALA A 225 13.19 13.83 2.02
C ALA A 225 13.91 14.92 2.82
N SER A 226 13.77 14.93 4.15
CA SER A 226 14.49 15.89 5.01
C SER A 226 16.00 15.71 4.94
N TYR A 227 16.50 14.47 4.93
CA TYR A 227 17.93 14.21 4.72
C TYR A 227 18.41 14.71 3.35
N LYS A 228 17.66 14.42 2.28
CA LYS A 228 18.04 14.87 0.93
C LYS A 228 18.04 16.39 0.78
N LEU A 229 17.18 17.11 1.50
CA LEU A 229 17.12 18.58 1.43
C LEU A 229 18.14 19.24 2.35
N TRP A 230 18.34 18.71 3.55
CA TRP A 230 19.01 19.42 4.65
C TRP A 230 20.19 18.66 5.26
N GLY A 231 20.49 17.48 4.74
CA GLY A 231 21.52 16.60 5.27
C GLY A 231 21.13 15.99 6.61
N ASP A 232 22.14 15.49 7.31
CA ASP A 232 21.98 14.92 8.63
C ASP A 232 21.76 16.02 9.68
N CYS A 233 20.51 16.22 10.08
CA CYS A 233 20.07 17.22 11.05
C CYS A 233 19.07 16.64 12.04
N ASP A 234 18.69 17.40 13.07
CA ASP A 234 17.79 16.91 14.13
C ASP A 234 16.45 16.41 13.56
N VAL A 235 15.88 17.13 12.59
CA VAL A 235 14.60 16.74 11.97
C VAL A 235 14.73 15.41 11.22
N SER A 236 15.78 15.22 10.42
CA SER A 236 15.97 13.98 9.65
C SER A 236 16.22 12.78 10.56
N ARG A 237 17.03 12.96 11.61
CA ARG A 237 17.29 11.92 12.63
C ARG A 237 16.02 11.55 13.40
N GLN A 238 15.22 12.54 13.80
CA GLN A 238 13.95 12.29 14.50
C GLN A 238 12.96 11.51 13.64
N TYR A 239 12.73 11.94 12.39
CA TYR A 239 11.86 11.17 11.48
C TYR A 239 12.40 9.77 11.24
N LEU A 240 13.72 9.60 11.04
CA LEU A 240 14.34 8.29 10.85
C LEU A 240 14.13 7.39 12.08
N SER A 241 14.33 7.90 13.29
CA SER A 241 14.13 7.15 14.52
C SER A 241 12.68 6.74 14.71
N VAL A 242 11.73 7.65 14.49
CA VAL A 242 10.30 7.36 14.59
C VAL A 242 9.87 6.35 13.52
N ALA A 243 10.36 6.50 12.29
CA ALA A 243 10.10 5.55 11.19
C ALA A 243 10.62 4.14 11.51
N ALA A 244 11.84 4.05 12.05
CA ALA A 244 12.47 2.80 12.48
C ALA A 244 11.69 2.12 13.62
N LYS A 245 11.16 2.90 14.56
CA LYS A 245 10.28 2.41 15.64
C LYS A 245 8.95 1.91 15.09
N ALA A 246 8.32 2.66 14.19
CA ALA A 246 7.02 2.35 13.62
C ALA A 246 7.05 1.10 12.73
N ASN A 247 8.05 0.99 11.83
CA ASN A 247 8.23 -0.17 10.97
C ASN A 247 9.73 -0.50 10.80
N PRO A 248 10.29 -1.38 11.64
CA PRO A 248 11.71 -1.73 11.56
C PRO A 248 12.08 -2.57 10.34
N HIS A 249 11.11 -3.19 9.67
CA HIS A 249 11.37 -4.12 8.56
C HIS A 249 12.04 -3.45 7.36
N ILE A 250 11.73 -2.17 7.12
CA ILE A 250 12.27 -1.38 6.01
C ILE A 250 13.79 -1.21 6.18
N LEU A 251 14.24 -0.63 7.30
CA LEU A 251 15.68 -0.42 7.54
C LEU A 251 16.46 -1.72 7.69
N VAL A 252 15.88 -2.76 8.31
CA VAL A 252 16.53 -4.07 8.39
C VAL A 252 16.88 -4.59 6.98
N ARG A 253 15.97 -4.44 6.00
CA ARG A 253 16.22 -4.88 4.63
C ARG A 253 17.23 -3.99 3.89
N ILE A 254 17.16 -2.67 4.07
CA ILE A 254 18.10 -1.70 3.47
C ILE A 254 19.52 -1.95 3.98
N LEU A 255 19.71 -2.00 5.29
CA LEU A 255 21.03 -2.17 5.90
C LEU A 255 21.61 -3.57 5.67
N ALA A 256 20.76 -4.60 5.58
CA ALA A 256 21.18 -5.94 5.16
C ALA A 256 21.40 -6.08 3.64
N LYS A 257 21.23 -5.00 2.86
CA LYS A 257 21.36 -4.95 1.40
C LYS A 257 20.56 -6.05 0.69
N VAL A 258 19.36 -6.33 1.18
CA VAL A 258 18.43 -7.29 0.55
C VAL A 258 18.01 -6.75 -0.81
N GLU A 259 17.88 -7.59 -1.83
CA GLU A 259 17.42 -7.15 -3.16
C GLU A 259 16.04 -6.46 -3.07
N GLN A 260 15.87 -5.41 -3.89
CA GLN A 260 14.60 -4.72 -4.03
C GLN A 260 13.52 -5.69 -4.54
N PRO A 261 12.30 -5.66 -3.97
CA PRO A 261 11.21 -6.44 -4.51
C PRO A 261 10.99 -6.17 -6.00
N LYS A 262 10.69 -7.21 -6.77
CA LYS A 262 10.37 -7.09 -8.21
C LYS A 262 8.89 -6.87 -8.47
N THR A 263 8.04 -7.25 -7.51
CA THR A 263 6.59 -7.11 -7.59
C THR A 263 6.02 -6.64 -6.27
N LEU A 264 4.84 -6.02 -6.30
CA LEU A 264 4.05 -5.75 -5.10
C LEU A 264 3.66 -7.03 -4.35
N ASN A 265 3.31 -6.85 -3.08
CA ASN A 265 2.80 -7.93 -2.25
C ASN A 265 1.32 -8.21 -2.55
N ASN A 266 0.91 -9.47 -2.59
CA ASN A 266 -0.49 -9.88 -2.79
C ASN A 266 -1.18 -10.29 -1.47
N LEU A 267 -0.47 -10.24 -0.35
CA LEU A 267 -1.02 -10.54 0.97
C LEU A 267 -1.69 -9.29 1.58
N PRO A 268 -2.76 -9.45 2.37
CA PRO A 268 -3.37 -8.34 3.09
C PRO A 268 -2.40 -7.65 4.04
N ARG A 269 -2.54 -6.33 4.13
CA ARG A 269 -1.63 -5.46 4.86
C ARG A 269 -2.07 -5.40 6.32
N ALA A 270 -1.13 -5.63 7.23
CA ALA A 270 -1.25 -5.16 8.60
C ALA A 270 -0.64 -3.75 8.68
N PRO A 271 -1.24 -2.81 9.44
CA PRO A 271 -0.68 -1.48 9.63
C PRO A 271 0.78 -1.56 10.11
N ASN A 272 1.70 -0.89 9.42
CA ASN A 272 3.13 -0.91 9.67
C ASN A 272 3.76 -2.31 9.72
N GLY A 273 3.16 -3.27 9.00
CA GLY A 273 3.61 -4.65 8.90
C GLY A 273 4.71 -4.88 7.84
N PRO A 274 5.18 -6.14 7.71
CA PRO A 274 6.17 -6.51 6.70
C PRO A 274 5.64 -6.43 5.26
N GLU A 275 4.32 -6.57 5.05
CA GLU A 275 3.69 -6.41 3.74
C GLU A 275 3.73 -4.95 3.26
N GLU A 276 3.46 -3.99 4.14
CA GLU A 276 3.60 -2.55 3.82
C GLU A 276 5.06 -2.17 3.59
N ALA A 277 5.98 -2.71 4.41
CA ALA A 277 7.41 -2.53 4.21
C ALA A 277 7.86 -3.03 2.83
N HIS A 278 7.30 -4.16 2.36
CA HIS A 278 7.59 -4.69 1.04
C HIS A 278 7.14 -3.75 -0.07
N ASP A 279 5.92 -3.20 -0.01
CA ASP A 279 5.42 -2.28 -1.02
C ASP A 279 6.21 -0.96 -1.01
N TYR A 280 6.55 -0.43 0.17
CA TYR A 280 7.42 0.76 0.28
C TYR A 280 8.80 0.52 -0.35
N LEU A 281 9.42 -0.62 -0.06
CA LEU A 281 10.72 -0.97 -0.65
C LEU A 281 10.64 -1.20 -2.16
N TRP A 282 9.55 -1.78 -2.66
CA TRP A 282 9.31 -1.87 -4.10
C TRP A 282 9.33 -0.49 -4.76
N LEU A 283 8.75 0.52 -4.11
CA LEU A 283 8.71 1.90 -4.63
C LEU A 283 10.04 2.65 -4.52
N THR A 284 10.77 2.51 -3.41
CA THR A 284 11.73 3.56 -3.01
C THR A 284 13.11 3.04 -2.62
N GLN A 285 13.32 1.72 -2.58
CA GLN A 285 14.55 1.15 -2.01
C GLN A 285 15.82 1.64 -2.73
N ASN A 286 15.79 1.79 -4.05
CA ASN A 286 16.91 2.33 -4.83
C ASN A 286 17.42 3.68 -4.28
N LEU A 287 16.53 4.56 -3.79
CA LEU A 287 16.93 5.86 -3.23
C LEU A 287 17.63 5.73 -1.88
N TRP A 288 17.26 4.72 -1.09
CA TRP A 288 17.92 4.40 0.19
C TRP A 288 19.28 3.71 0.01
N MET A 289 19.57 3.20 -1.18
CA MET A 289 20.83 2.52 -1.51
C MET A 289 21.91 3.46 -2.06
N ALA A 290 21.62 4.76 -2.19
CA ALA A 290 22.64 5.78 -2.43
C ALA A 290 23.68 5.75 -1.29
N SER A 291 24.97 5.95 -1.60
CA SER A 291 26.06 5.69 -0.65
C SER A 291 25.97 6.58 0.60
N ASP A 292 25.72 7.86 0.38
CA ASP A 292 25.52 8.87 1.43
C ASP A 292 24.31 8.55 2.33
N VAL A 293 23.17 8.21 1.72
CA VAL A 293 21.95 7.84 2.45
C VAL A 293 22.15 6.55 3.26
N TRP A 294 22.74 5.53 2.64
CA TRP A 294 22.96 4.25 3.31
C TRP A 294 23.96 4.39 4.46
N GLU A 295 25.05 5.13 4.26
CA GLU A 295 26.05 5.41 5.31
C GLU A 295 25.44 6.22 6.47
N TRP A 296 24.64 7.23 6.17
CA TRP A 296 23.92 8.00 7.19
C TRP A 296 23.05 7.09 8.08
N VAL A 297 22.18 6.28 7.47
CA VAL A 297 21.31 5.37 8.23
C VAL A 297 22.11 4.30 8.96
N ASN A 298 23.20 3.80 8.38
CA ASN A 298 24.07 2.83 9.05
C ASN A 298 24.83 3.46 10.23
N ASN A 299 25.05 4.77 10.26
CA ASN A 299 25.76 5.41 11.36
C ASN A 299 24.80 6.01 12.42
N ASP A 300 23.50 6.09 12.13
CA ASP A 300 22.51 6.61 13.07
C ASP A 300 22.21 5.63 14.23
N ALA A 301 22.62 6.02 15.43
CA ALA A 301 22.44 5.20 16.64
C ALA A 301 20.96 5.10 17.07
N GLY A 302 20.15 6.12 16.82
CA GLY A 302 18.73 6.16 17.19
C GLY A 302 17.93 5.14 16.38
N ALA A 303 18.08 5.18 15.06
CA ALA A 303 17.49 4.22 14.13
C ALA A 303 17.96 2.79 14.43
N LYS A 304 19.28 2.60 14.64
CA LYS A 304 19.86 1.30 15.02
C LYS A 304 19.28 0.74 16.29
N SER A 305 18.96 1.58 17.28
CA SER A 305 18.40 1.14 18.56
C SER A 305 17.07 0.39 18.40
N HIS A 306 16.27 0.74 17.38
CA HIS A 306 14.96 0.16 17.11
C HIS A 306 14.99 -1.12 16.25
N ILE A 307 16.08 -1.33 15.49
CA ILE A 307 16.16 -2.43 14.51
C ILE A 307 17.09 -3.56 14.96
N LEU A 308 18.15 -3.26 15.71
CA LEU A 308 19.11 -4.25 16.18
C LEU A 308 18.46 -5.15 17.23
N LYS A 309 18.56 -6.46 17.02
CA LYS A 309 17.95 -7.46 17.90
C LYS A 309 18.92 -7.95 18.96
N THR A 310 18.35 -8.43 20.05
CA THR A 310 19.05 -9.22 21.08
C THR A 310 18.74 -10.69 20.86
N CYS A 311 19.69 -11.56 21.19
CA CYS A 311 19.50 -13.00 21.09
C CYS A 311 18.24 -13.42 21.87
N SER A 312 17.41 -14.26 21.25
CA SER A 312 16.16 -14.71 21.87
C SER A 312 16.35 -15.78 22.95
N ARG A 313 17.55 -16.36 23.09
CA ARG A 313 17.83 -17.33 24.15
C ARG A 313 17.86 -16.62 25.50
N GLU A 314 17.11 -17.15 26.46
CA GLU A 314 17.16 -16.72 27.84
C GLU A 314 18.61 -16.81 28.40
N GLY A 315 19.02 -15.78 29.15
CA GLY A 315 20.39 -15.66 29.66
C GLY A 315 21.47 -15.32 28.62
N CYS A 316 21.11 -15.06 27.36
CA CYS A 316 22.03 -14.48 26.37
C CYS A 316 21.70 -13.01 26.12
N HIS A 317 22.60 -12.11 26.49
CA HIS A 317 22.43 -10.66 26.28
C HIS A 317 23.20 -10.13 25.05
N THR A 318 23.67 -11.04 24.19
CA THR A 318 24.37 -10.65 22.97
C THR A 318 23.42 -9.88 22.06
N ARG A 319 23.83 -8.67 21.66
CA ARG A 319 23.08 -7.78 20.77
C ARG A 319 23.77 -7.70 19.41
N GLU A 320 22.98 -7.60 18.35
CA GLU A 320 23.48 -7.34 17.01
C GLU A 320 24.28 -6.04 16.96
N VAL A 321 25.37 -6.02 16.18
CA VAL A 321 26.08 -4.78 15.82
C VAL A 321 25.65 -4.30 14.44
N ARG A 322 25.29 -5.24 13.56
CA ARG A 322 24.79 -4.98 12.20
C ARG A 322 23.38 -5.53 12.05
N ALA A 323 22.55 -4.83 11.28
CA ALA A 323 21.17 -5.27 11.04
C ALA A 323 21.14 -6.66 10.38
N ALA A 324 20.28 -7.54 10.89
CA ALA A 324 20.12 -8.92 10.43
C ALA A 324 21.41 -9.78 10.47
N GLU A 325 22.29 -9.49 11.41
CA GLU A 325 23.47 -10.30 11.71
C GLU A 325 23.09 -11.66 12.29
N PHE A 326 22.06 -11.71 13.13
CA PHE A 326 21.60 -12.94 13.76
C PHE A 326 20.75 -13.78 12.80
N LYS A 327 20.86 -15.10 12.96
CA LYS A 327 20.07 -16.04 12.17
C LYS A 327 18.69 -16.19 12.79
N ARG A 328 17.65 -16.10 11.96
CA ARG A 328 16.28 -16.39 12.36
C ARG A 328 16.08 -17.90 12.45
N CYS A 329 15.19 -18.34 13.34
CA CYS A 329 14.74 -19.73 13.36
C CYS A 329 14.17 -20.10 11.97
N GLY A 330 14.69 -21.18 11.36
CA GLY A 330 14.28 -21.60 10.02
C GLY A 330 12.80 -21.99 9.91
N GLY A 331 12.18 -22.41 11.01
CA GLY A 331 10.78 -22.77 11.10
C GLY A 331 9.84 -21.56 11.20
N CYS A 332 9.73 -20.98 12.40
CA CYS A 332 8.79 -19.88 12.66
C CYS A 332 9.25 -18.54 12.06
N LYS A 333 10.57 -18.29 12.01
CA LYS A 333 11.22 -17.01 11.63
C LYS A 333 10.95 -15.83 12.58
N GLU A 334 10.36 -16.08 13.75
CA GLU A 334 10.01 -15.08 14.76
C GLU A 334 11.18 -14.75 15.70
N VAL A 335 11.90 -15.79 16.15
CA VAL A 335 13.05 -15.63 17.06
C VAL A 335 14.37 -15.57 16.29
N VAL A 336 15.37 -14.93 16.91
CA VAL A 336 16.71 -14.73 16.35
C VAL A 336 17.78 -15.18 17.33
N TYR A 337 18.87 -15.76 16.81
CA TYR A 337 19.97 -16.25 17.63
C TYR A 337 21.31 -15.73 17.13
N CYS A 338 22.19 -15.37 18.07
CA CYS A 338 23.56 -14.97 17.75
C CYS A 338 24.40 -16.12 17.16
N GLY A 339 23.95 -17.36 17.33
CA GLY A 339 24.58 -18.52 16.70
C GLY A 339 23.78 -19.81 16.91
N ALA A 340 24.20 -20.88 16.22
CA ALA A 340 23.55 -22.19 16.28
C ALA A 340 23.60 -22.82 17.68
N ALA A 341 24.60 -22.48 18.51
CA ALA A 341 24.68 -22.94 19.90
C ALA A 341 23.49 -22.44 20.73
N CYS A 342 23.21 -21.13 20.69
CA CYS A 342 22.07 -20.53 21.38
C CYS A 342 20.73 -21.11 20.91
N GLN A 343 20.59 -21.37 19.61
CA GLN A 343 19.37 -22.01 19.06
C GLN A 343 19.18 -23.44 19.58
N LYS A 344 20.27 -24.23 19.66
CA LYS A 344 20.21 -25.63 20.16
C LYS A 344 19.83 -25.69 21.62
N GLU A 345 20.40 -24.80 22.43
CA GLU A 345 20.08 -24.70 23.87
C GLU A 345 18.64 -24.25 24.11
N ASP A 346 18.16 -23.26 23.35
CA ASP A 346 16.79 -22.75 23.45
C ASP A 346 15.73 -23.73 22.91
N TRP A 347 16.13 -24.72 22.11
CA TRP A 347 15.20 -25.54 21.33
C TRP A 347 14.14 -26.23 22.18
N GLN A 348 14.49 -26.73 23.36
CA GLN A 348 13.52 -27.42 24.22
C GLN A 348 12.38 -26.49 24.67
N ALA A 349 12.68 -25.22 24.97
CA ALA A 349 11.69 -24.22 25.32
C ALA A 349 10.94 -23.70 24.06
N HIS A 350 11.67 -23.41 22.99
CA HIS A 350 11.12 -22.80 21.78
C HIS A 350 10.28 -23.75 20.92
N LYS A 351 10.56 -25.06 20.89
CA LYS A 351 9.94 -26.02 19.95
C LYS A 351 8.41 -25.97 19.94
N LYS A 352 7.78 -25.81 21.11
CA LYS A 352 6.31 -25.72 21.22
C LYS A 352 5.77 -24.46 20.53
N SER A 353 6.30 -23.29 20.89
CA SER A 353 5.87 -22.01 20.29
C SER A 353 6.24 -21.93 18.81
N CYS A 354 7.35 -22.53 18.39
CA CYS A 354 7.76 -22.62 16.99
C CYS A 354 6.74 -23.36 16.12
N LYS A 355 6.27 -24.52 16.59
CA LYS A 355 5.25 -25.32 15.88
C LYS A 355 3.91 -24.59 15.83
N GLU A 356 3.54 -23.89 16.90
CA GLU A 356 2.30 -23.13 16.96
C GLU A 356 2.30 -21.99 15.94
N HIS A 357 3.37 -21.19 15.89
CA HIS A 357 3.50 -20.13 14.87
C HIS A 357 3.50 -20.68 13.44
N GLN A 358 4.13 -21.84 13.20
CA GLN A 358 4.08 -22.49 11.89
C GLN A 358 2.65 -22.86 11.49
N LYS A 359 1.90 -23.50 12.40
CA LYS A 359 0.49 -23.84 12.18
C LYS A 359 -0.36 -22.60 11.94
N GLN A 360 -0.21 -21.56 12.75
CA GLN A 360 -0.96 -20.31 12.57
C GLN A 360 -0.65 -19.66 11.22
N LYS A 361 0.61 -19.65 10.80
CA LYS A 361 1.02 -19.09 9.50
C LYS A 361 0.50 -19.90 8.32
N GLU A 362 0.50 -21.23 8.43
CA GLU A 362 -0.10 -22.13 7.44
C GLU A 362 -1.61 -21.97 7.37
N PHE A 363 -2.27 -21.89 8.53
CA PHE A 363 -3.69 -21.63 8.66
C PHE A 363 -4.08 -20.31 7.99
N MET A 364 -3.41 -19.21 8.37
CA MET A 364 -3.63 -17.90 7.76
C MET A 364 -3.39 -17.95 6.25
N ARG A 365 -2.31 -18.59 5.78
CA ARG A 365 -2.08 -18.73 4.32
C ARG A 365 -3.16 -19.54 3.61
N ALA A 366 -3.66 -20.62 4.22
CA ALA A 366 -4.70 -21.46 3.64
C ALA A 366 -6.04 -20.70 3.56
N MET A 367 -6.44 -20.07 4.68
CA MET A 367 -7.63 -19.20 4.75
C MET A 367 -7.58 -18.12 3.67
N MET A 368 -6.45 -17.43 3.55
CA MET A 368 -6.28 -16.32 2.61
C MET A 368 -6.18 -16.76 1.15
N ALA A 369 -5.70 -17.98 0.90
CA ALA A 369 -5.69 -18.59 -0.43
C ALA A 369 -7.03 -19.23 -0.83
N GLY A 370 -8.06 -19.17 0.03
CA GLY A 370 -9.34 -19.85 -0.19
C GLY A 370 -9.23 -21.37 -0.26
N ARG A 371 -8.19 -21.95 0.36
CA ARG A 371 -7.96 -23.41 0.42
C ARG A 371 -8.59 -23.99 1.68
N SER A 372 -8.80 -25.30 1.70
CA SER A 372 -9.24 -26.00 2.91
C SER A 372 -8.25 -25.77 4.05
N MET A 373 -8.77 -25.38 5.21
CA MET A 373 -7.96 -25.10 6.39
C MET A 373 -7.42 -26.41 6.99
N PRO A 374 -6.15 -26.47 7.43
CA PRO A 374 -5.62 -27.65 8.11
C PRO A 374 -6.45 -27.93 9.37
N ARG A 375 -7.06 -29.13 9.46
CA ARG A 375 -7.75 -29.56 10.69
C ARG A 375 -6.73 -29.80 11.79
N SER A 376 -6.94 -29.18 12.96
CA SER A 376 -6.19 -29.48 14.16
C SER A 376 -6.43 -30.94 14.57
N GLY A 377 -5.36 -31.74 14.65
CA GLY A 377 -5.45 -33.15 15.05
C GLY A 377 -5.79 -33.38 16.54
N SER A 378 -6.08 -32.32 17.31
CA SER A 378 -6.36 -32.39 18.74
C SER A 378 -7.77 -31.94 19.14
N GLY A 379 -8.74 -31.87 18.21
CA GLY A 379 -10.11 -31.42 18.53
C GLY A 379 -10.24 -29.91 18.80
N ASP A 380 -9.15 -29.24 19.16
CA ASP A 380 -9.02 -27.78 19.23
C ASP A 380 -8.79 -27.17 17.83
N GLY A 381 -9.73 -27.38 16.93
CA GLY A 381 -9.81 -26.56 15.71
C GLY A 381 -10.22 -25.13 16.08
N PRO A 382 -9.98 -24.12 15.21
CA PRO A 382 -10.60 -22.82 15.42
C PRO A 382 -12.10 -23.03 15.54
N ILE A 383 -12.71 -22.41 16.54
CA ILE A 383 -14.16 -22.38 16.70
C ILE A 383 -14.74 -21.80 15.42
N VAL A 384 -15.36 -22.63 14.59
CA VAL A 384 -16.12 -22.19 13.43
C VAL A 384 -17.46 -21.75 13.97
N ALA A 385 -17.56 -20.49 14.37
CA ALA A 385 -18.82 -19.92 14.80
C ALA A 385 -19.33 -18.92 13.75
N SER A 386 -20.57 -19.09 13.28
CA SER A 386 -21.28 -17.94 12.72
C SER A 386 -21.71 -17.07 13.89
N THR A 387 -21.46 -15.77 13.79
CA THR A 387 -22.09 -14.78 14.67
C THR A 387 -23.18 -14.11 13.85
N ASP A 388 -24.41 -14.55 14.07
CA ASP A 388 -25.58 -13.93 13.47
C ASP A 388 -26.03 -12.79 14.38
N PHE A 389 -25.98 -11.57 13.86
CA PHE A 389 -26.46 -10.39 14.57
C PHE A 389 -27.97 -10.29 14.36
N THR A 390 -28.73 -10.62 15.41
CA THR A 390 -30.20 -10.51 15.41
C THR A 390 -30.64 -9.33 16.27
N PRO A 391 -31.87 -8.79 16.09
CA PRO A 391 -32.42 -7.75 16.95
C PRO A 391 -32.46 -8.11 18.45
N ASN A 392 -32.34 -9.40 18.79
CA ASN A 392 -32.37 -9.92 20.16
C ASN A 392 -30.98 -10.25 20.72
N GLY A 393 -29.89 -9.91 20.00
CA GLY A 393 -28.51 -10.14 20.43
C GLY A 393 -27.68 -10.99 19.45
N ILE A 394 -26.43 -11.29 19.86
CA ILE A 394 -25.50 -12.13 19.10
C ILE A 394 -25.93 -13.59 19.26
N ALA A 395 -26.42 -14.21 18.18
CA ALA A 395 -26.63 -15.64 18.11
C ALA A 395 -25.35 -16.28 17.58
N THR A 396 -24.62 -16.99 18.44
CA THR A 396 -23.40 -17.72 18.07
C THR A 396 -23.77 -19.17 17.78
N THR A 397 -23.60 -19.61 16.54
CA THR A 397 -23.81 -21.02 16.16
C THR A 397 -22.46 -21.70 16.01
N PHE A 398 -22.13 -22.63 16.91
CA PHE A 398 -20.87 -23.38 16.86
C PHE A 398 -21.00 -24.57 15.88
N HIS A 399 -20.09 -24.68 14.92
CA HIS A 399 -20.03 -25.74 13.91
C HIS A 399 -18.86 -26.71 14.12
#